data_AF-A0A939FBQ1-F1
#
_entry.id   AF-A0A939FBQ1-F1
#
_cell.length_a   1.000
_cell.length_b   1.000
_cell.length_c   1.000
_cell.angle_alpha   90.00
_cell.angle_beta   90.00
_cell.angle_gamma   90.00
#
_symmetry.space_group_name_H-M   'P 1'
#
loop_
_entity.id
_entity.type
_entity.pdbx_description
1 polymer ?
#
loop_
_entity_poly.entity_id
_entity_poly.type
_entity_poly.pdbx_seq_one_letter_code
_entity_poly.pdbx_strand_id
1 'polypeptide(L)'
;MWELQGHGTVTSGPGGTAGDGPPWFNIRLTFADGTRIDVLAVPSDGRVTIEEMRADPPLSLDGFGALADWIEGPLEDACQVLGAEGPRPHEE
;
A
#
# COMPACT_ATOMS: atom_id res chain seq x y z
N MET A 1 -6.62 21.46 -4.37
CA MET A 1 -7.30 20.31 -4.99
C MET A 1 -6.19 19.49 -5.60
N TRP A 2 -5.70 18.49 -4.88
CA TRP A 2 -4.50 17.76 -5.26
C TRP A 2 -4.91 16.63 -6.21
N GLU A 3 -4.51 16.75 -7.48
CA GLU A 3 -4.52 15.61 -8.39
C GLU A 3 -3.23 14.81 -8.12
N LEU A 4 -3.34 13.84 -7.21
CA LEU A 4 -2.36 12.75 -7.09
C LEU A 4 -2.30 12.01 -8.44
N GLN A 5 -1.34 12.36 -9.30
CA GLN A 5 -1.08 11.66 -10.57
C GLN A 5 -0.21 10.41 -10.38
N GLY A 6 -0.26 9.79 -9.20
CA GLY A 6 0.42 8.52 -8.92
C GLY A 6 -0.53 7.36 -9.20
N HIS A 7 -0.20 6.52 -10.18
CA HIS A 7 -0.87 5.24 -10.34
C HIS A 7 -0.27 4.23 -9.34
N GLY A 8 -1.02 3.95 -8.27
CA GLY A 8 -0.73 2.85 -7.36
C GLY A 8 -1.22 1.52 -7.94
N THR A 9 -0.37 0.49 -7.92
CA THR A 9 -0.77 -0.89 -8.22
C THR A 9 -0.53 -1.71 -6.97
N VAL A 10 -1.57 -2.36 -6.46
CA VAL A 10 -1.49 -3.30 -5.33
C VAL A 10 -1.44 -4.72 -5.87
N THR A 11 -0.45 -5.50 -5.45
CA THR A 11 -0.38 -6.93 -5.77
C THR A 11 -0.21 -7.73 -4.49
N SER A 12 -1.13 -8.67 -4.23
CA SER A 12 -0.94 -9.68 -3.19
C SER A 12 0.30 -10.51 -3.50
N GLY A 13 1.18 -10.70 -2.51
CA GLY A 13 2.49 -11.35 -2.70
C GLY A 13 2.40 -12.78 -3.26
N PRO A 14 3.45 -13.27 -3.97
CA PRO A 14 3.47 -14.61 -4.53
C PRO A 14 3.67 -15.65 -3.41
N GLY A 15 2.67 -16.49 -3.16
CA GLY A 15 2.84 -17.70 -2.33
C GLY A 15 1.94 -17.85 -1.11
N GLY A 16 0.67 -17.44 -1.18
CA GLY A 16 -0.33 -17.88 -0.21
C GLY A 16 -1.16 -19.05 -0.78
N THR A 17 -0.85 -20.30 -0.42
CA THR A 17 -1.95 -21.26 -0.26
C THR A 17 -2.89 -20.67 0.76
N ALA A 18 -4.19 -20.59 0.46
CA ALA A 18 -5.17 -19.90 1.28
C ALA A 18 -4.94 -20.10 2.80
N GLY A 19 -4.59 -19.00 3.48
CA GLY A 19 -4.68 -18.83 4.94
C GLY A 19 -3.47 -19.28 5.77
N ASP A 20 -2.53 -18.36 6.03
CA ASP A 20 -1.93 -18.19 7.38
C ASP A 20 -1.00 -16.94 7.50
N GLY A 21 -0.66 -16.26 6.40
CA GLY A 21 0.14 -15.04 6.43
C GLY A 21 -0.72 -13.76 6.35
N PRO A 22 -0.33 -12.66 7.01
CA PRO A 22 -1.00 -11.38 6.79
C PRO A 22 -0.83 -10.96 5.32
N PRO A 23 -1.85 -10.32 4.72
CA PRO A 23 -1.80 -9.94 3.31
C PRO A 23 -0.74 -8.86 3.11
N TRP A 24 0.20 -9.07 2.21
CA TRP A 24 1.23 -8.06 1.92
C TRP A 24 0.74 -7.09 0.86
N PHE A 25 0.95 -5.80 1.11
CA PHE A 25 0.70 -4.73 0.15
C PHE A 25 2.02 -4.27 -0.45
N ASN A 26 2.10 -4.32 -1.79
CA ASN A 26 3.13 -3.62 -2.54
C ASN A 26 2.51 -2.35 -3.11
N ILE A 27 3.01 -1.18 -2.72
CA ILE A 27 2.52 0.11 -3.18
C ILE A 27 3.64 0.78 -3.97
N ARG A 28 3.34 1.16 -5.20
CA ARG A 28 4.23 1.96 -6.04
C ARG A 28 3.64 3.34 -6.25
N LEU A 29 4.40 4.36 -5.88
CA LEU A 29 4.13 5.74 -6.23
C LEU A 29 5.09 6.17 -7.33
N THR A 30 4.57 6.85 -8.35
CA THR A 30 5.36 7.47 -9.41
C THR A 30 4.94 8.92 -9.52
N PHE A 31 5.89 9.84 -9.36
CA PHE A 31 5.65 11.28 -9.44
C PHE A 31 5.94 11.80 -10.85
N ALA A 32 5.43 12.98 -11.18
CA ALA A 32 5.61 13.60 -12.50
C ALA A 32 7.08 13.85 -12.86
N ASP A 33 7.94 14.06 -11.87
CA ASP A 33 9.39 14.24 -12.04
C ASP A 33 10.13 12.91 -12.31
N GLY A 34 9.42 11.78 -12.32
CA GLY A 34 9.99 10.44 -12.51
C GLY A 34 10.44 9.77 -11.21
N THR A 35 10.39 10.46 -10.07
CA THR A 35 10.64 9.87 -8.75
C THR A 35 9.72 8.68 -8.54
N ARG A 36 10.31 7.56 -8.10
CA ARG A 36 9.60 6.34 -7.76
C ARG A 36 9.79 6.01 -6.29
N ILE A 37 8.70 5.67 -5.62
CA ILE A 37 8.72 5.12 -4.27
C ILE A 37 8.02 3.78 -4.31
N ASP A 38 8.70 2.75 -3.82
CA ASP A 38 8.15 1.42 -3.60
C ASP A 38 8.05 1.18 -2.09
N VAL A 39 6.86 0.80 -1.61
CA VAL A 39 6.58 0.52 -0.20
C VAL A 39 6.01 -0.88 -0.07
N LEU A 40 6.62 -1.68 0.79
CA LEU A 40 6.10 -2.97 1.24
C LEU A 40 5.49 -2.79 2.62
N ALA A 41 4.19 -3.06 2.73
CA ALA A 41 3.45 -2.90 3.96
C ALA A 41 2.66 -4.15 4.32
N VAL A 42 2.45 -4.36 5.62
CA VAL A 42 1.69 -5.48 6.18
C VAL A 42 0.64 -4.94 7.16
N PRO A 43 -0.66 -5.21 6.96
CA PRO A 43 -1.69 -4.92 7.94
C PRO A 43 -1.64 -5.98 9.05
N SER A 44 -1.73 -5.54 10.29
CA SER A 44 -1.73 -6.39 11.48
C SER A 44 -2.39 -5.65 12.64
N ASP A 45 -3.35 -6.29 13.30
CA ASP A 45 -4.00 -5.79 14.53
C ASP A 45 -4.48 -4.32 14.45
N GLY A 46 -5.22 -3.99 13.39
CA GLY A 46 -5.75 -2.63 13.17
C GLY A 46 -4.68 -1.57 12.86
N ARG A 47 -3.46 -2.00 12.53
CA ARG A 47 -2.33 -1.14 12.13
C ARG A 47 -1.79 -1.60 10.80
N VAL A 48 -1.00 -0.73 10.17
CA VAL A 48 -0.18 -1.05 9.00
C VAL A 48 1.28 -0.82 9.39
N THR A 49 2.13 -1.82 9.18
CA THR A 49 3.57 -1.73 9.36
C THR A 49 4.23 -1.61 8.00
N ILE A 50 5.18 -0.68 7.87
CA ILE A 50 6.05 -0.58 6.69
C ILE A 50 7.28 -1.47 6.96
N GLU A 51 7.41 -2.54 6.20
CA GLU A 51 8.52 -3.50 6.34
C GLU A 51 9.71 -3.08 5.48
N GLU A 52 9.45 -2.52 4.29
CA GLU A 52 10.49 -2.05 3.40
C GLU A 52 10.03 -0.81 2.63
N MET A 53 10.96 0.11 2.40
CA MET A 53 10.78 1.28 1.56
C MET A 53 12.00 1.47 0.67
N ARG A 54 11.76 1.74 -0.62
CA ARG A 54 12.79 2.10 -1.59
C ARG A 54 12.36 3.37 -2.32
N ALA A 55 13.31 4.28 -2.53
CA ALA A 55 13.07 5.50 -3.29
C ALA A 55 14.19 5.71 -4.31
N ASP A 56 13.81 6.09 -5.52
CA ASP A 56 14.71 6.45 -6.60
C ASP A 56 14.19 7.73 -7.29
N PRO A 57 14.86 8.89 -7.13
CA PRO A 57 16.04 9.13 -6.29
C PRO A 57 15.76 9.01 -4.77
N PRO A 58 16.81 8.97 -3.92
CA PRO A 58 16.65 8.97 -2.47
C PRO A 58 15.86 10.19 -1.98
N LEU A 59 14.92 9.99 -1.06
CA LEU A 59 14.15 11.08 -0.48
C LEU A 59 14.99 11.94 0.47
N SER A 60 14.65 13.23 0.49
CA SER A 60 15.07 14.13 1.57
C SER A 60 14.35 13.76 2.88
N LEU A 61 14.86 14.25 4.01
CA LEU A 61 14.21 14.06 5.33
C LEU A 61 12.77 14.60 5.34
N ASP A 62 12.53 15.72 4.67
CA ASP A 62 11.20 16.31 4.50
C ASP A 62 10.27 15.38 3.70
N GLY A 63 10.78 14.80 2.61
CA GLY A 63 10.05 13.80 1.82
C GLY A 63 9.71 12.53 2.61
N PHE A 64 10.60 12.07 3.50
CA PHE A 64 10.27 10.99 4.43
C PHE A 64 9.16 11.38 5.40
N GLY A 65 9.15 12.64 5.88
CA GLY A 65 8.08 13.16 6.74
C GLY A 65 6.72 13.22 6.04
N ALA A 66 6.71 13.42 4.72
CA ALA A 66 5.50 13.44 3.90
C ALA A 66 5.04 12.06 3.43
N LEU A 67 5.83 10.99 3.64
CA LEU A 67 5.53 9.65 3.11
C LEU A 67 4.15 9.14 3.53
N ALA A 68 3.77 9.34 4.80
CA ALA A 68 2.50 8.85 5.32
C ALA A 68 1.30 9.41 4.57
N ASP A 69 1.33 10.71 4.25
CA ASP A 69 0.31 11.39 3.44
C ASP A 69 0.25 10.82 2.02
N TRP A 70 1.41 10.54 1.42
CA TRP A 70 1.48 10.03 0.05
C TRP A 70 0.95 8.59 -0.10
N ILE A 71 1.06 7.76 0.93
CA ILE A 71 0.63 6.35 0.88
C ILE A 71 -0.77 6.11 1.48
N GLU A 72 -1.38 7.11 2.13
CA GLU A 72 -2.70 6.98 2.78
C GLU A 72 -3.78 6.48 1.80
N GLY A 73 -4.03 7.22 0.73
CA GLY A 73 -5.05 6.84 -0.27
C GLY A 73 -4.83 5.45 -0.89
N PRO A 74 -3.62 5.11 -1.38
CA PRO A 74 -3.31 3.77 -1.88
C PRO A 74 -3.49 2.65 -0.84
N LEU A 75 -3.22 2.92 0.44
CA LEU A 75 -3.46 1.96 1.52
C LEU A 75 -4.95 1.79 1.81
N GLU A 76 -5.74 2.87 1.77
CA GLU A 76 -7.19 2.81 1.94
C GLU A 76 -7.84 1.98 0.83
N ASP A 77 -7.45 2.20 -0.43
CA ASP A 77 -7.92 1.40 -1.58
C ASP A 77 -7.56 -0.08 -1.42
N ALA A 78 -6.30 -0.38 -1.07
CA ALA A 78 -5.85 -1.74 -0.83
C ALA A 78 -6.64 -2.44 0.29
N CYS A 79 -6.88 -1.74 1.40
CA CYS A 79 -7.68 -2.24 2.53
C CYS A 79 -9.14 -2.45 2.14
N GLN A 80 -9.73 -1.56 1.33
CA GLN A 80 -11.09 -1.69 0.85
C GLN A 80 -11.25 -2.90 -0.07
N VAL A 81 -10.30 -3.14 -0.97
CA VAL A 81 -10.30 -4.33 -1.83
C VAL A 81 -10.29 -5.58 -0.96
N LEU A 82 -9.35 -5.72 -0.02
CA LEU A 82 -9.30 -6.88 0.88
C LEU A 82 -10.56 -7.06 1.74
N GLY A 83 -11.14 -5.94 2.23
CA GLY A 83 -12.37 -5.96 3.01
C GLY A 83 -13.60 -6.38 2.19
N ALA A 84 -13.61 -6.06 0.90
CA ALA A 84 -14.67 -6.49 -0.03
C ALA A 84 -14.58 -7.99 -0.39
N GLU A 85 -13.42 -8.63 -0.22
CA GLU A 85 -13.22 -10.08 -0.40
C GLU A 85 -13.48 -10.89 0.90
N GLY A 86 -13.86 -10.22 1.98
CA GLY A 86 -14.34 -10.87 3.21
C GLY A 86 -15.53 -11.79 2.93
N PRO A 87 -15.72 -12.88 3.69
CA PRO A 87 -16.78 -13.84 3.42
C PRO A 87 -18.12 -13.12 3.38
N ARG A 88 -18.80 -13.18 2.23
CA ARG A 88 -20.17 -12.68 2.10
C ARG A 88 -20.98 -13.29 3.23
N PRO A 89 -21.75 -12.51 4.02
CA PRO A 89 -22.62 -13.10 5.02
C PRO A 89 -23.51 -14.11 4.30
N HIS A 90 -23.53 -15.33 4.82
CA HIS A 90 -24.44 -16.36 4.36
C HIS A 90 -25.84 -15.84 4.71
N GLU A 91 -26.54 -15.24 3.74
CA GLU A 91 -27.96 -14.92 3.89
C GLU A 91 -28.68 -16.27 4.07
N GLU A 92 -29.13 -16.51 5.30
CA GLU A 92 -29.98 -17.65 5.68
C GLU A 92 -31.46 -17.40 5.34
#